data_AF-A0A6P1VZ10-F1
#
_entry.id   AF-A0A6P1VZ10-F1
#
_cell.length_a   1.000
_cell.length_b   1.000
_cell.length_c   1.000
_cell.angle_alpha   90.00
_cell.angle_beta   90.00
_cell.angle_gamma   90.00
#
_symmetry.space_group_name_H-M   'P 1'
#
loop_
_entity.id
_entity.type
_entity.pdbx_description
1 polymer ?
#
loop_
_entity_poly.entity_id
_entity_poly.type
_entity_poly.pdbx_seq_one_letter_code
_entity_poly.pdbx_strand_id
1 'polypeptide(L)' 'MNKKSKDFGAVKNSITGKTIREMTWEEILSLPVERISPDEAMKRIKEAQMAKKGE' A
#
# COMPACT_ATOMS: atom_id res chain seq x y z
N MET A 1 -6.28 1.65 21.34
CA MET A 1 -5.07 2.49 21.17
C MET A 1 -4.57 2.33 19.73
N ASN A 2 -4.96 3.24 18.83
CA ASN A 2 -4.82 3.10 17.37
C ASN A 2 -3.39 3.48 16.91
N LYS A 3 -2.41 2.61 17.16
CA LYS A 3 -1.00 2.80 16.77
C LYS A 3 -0.67 2.08 15.45
N LYS A 4 -1.19 2.52 14.28
CA LYS A 4 -0.70 2.01 12.97
C LYS A 4 -0.68 3.03 11.81
N SER A 5 -1.07 4.30 12.02
CA SER A 5 -1.08 5.29 10.92
C SER A 5 0.25 6.02 10.69
N LYS A 6 1.26 5.83 11.54
CA LYS A 6 2.57 6.52 11.39
C LYS A 6 3.49 5.86 10.36
N ASP A 7 3.29 4.59 10.05
CA ASP A 7 4.24 3.78 9.25
C ASP A 7 3.87 3.68 7.76
N PHE A 8 2.70 4.19 7.34
CA PHE A 8 2.26 4.07 5.96
C PHE A 8 3.23 4.76 4.97
N GLY A 9 3.92 5.81 5.42
CA GLY A 9 4.96 6.49 4.66
C GLY A 9 6.38 5.98 4.91
N ALA A 10 6.56 4.93 5.72
CA ALA A 10 7.86 4.34 6.07
C ALA A 10 8.14 3.01 5.35
N VAL A 11 7.15 2.46 4.63
CA VAL A 11 7.33 1.26 3.82
C VAL A 11 8.17 1.63 2.60
N LYS A 12 9.37 1.05 2.53
CA LYS A 12 10.26 1.19 1.37
C LYS A 12 9.68 0.41 0.19
N ASN A 13 9.59 1.07 -0.96
CA ASN A 13 9.31 0.39 -2.21
C ASN A 13 10.50 -0.54 -2.53
N SER A 14 10.24 -1.81 -2.83
CA SER A 14 11.27 -2.81 -3.09
C SER A 14 12.05 -2.58 -4.39
N ILE A 15 11.50 -1.79 -5.32
CA ILE A 15 12.09 -1.48 -6.62
C ILE A 15 13.07 -0.31 -6.47
N THR A 16 12.63 0.77 -5.82
CA THR A 16 13.43 2.01 -5.72
C THR A 16 14.24 2.09 -4.43
N GLY A 17 13.95 1.26 -3.43
CA GLY A 17 14.56 1.31 -2.10
C GLY A 17 14.17 2.54 -1.27
N LYS A 18 13.36 3.44 -1.84
CA LYS A 18 12.88 4.69 -1.23
C LYS A 18 11.48 4.49 -0.64
N THR A 19 11.19 5.24 0.42
CA THR A 19 9.84 5.38 0.95
C THR A 19 9.02 6.36 0.11
N ILE A 20 7.69 6.33 0.21
CA ILE A 20 6.80 7.28 -0.48
C ILE A 20 7.15 8.73 -0.13
N ARG A 21 7.68 8.99 1.08
CA ARG A 21 8.10 10.34 1.51
C ARG A 21 9.40 10.81 0.85
N GLU A 22 10.22 9.89 0.38
CA GLU A 22 11.51 10.16 -0.27
C GLU A 22 11.39 10.20 -1.79
N MET A 23 10.23 9.86 -2.34
CA MET A 23 9.96 9.85 -3.78
C MET A 23 9.23 11.12 -4.22
N THR A 24 9.55 11.60 -5.42
CA THR A 24 8.75 12.67 -6.06
C THR A 24 7.46 12.10 -6.65
N TRP A 25 6.50 12.98 -6.97
CA TRP A 25 5.24 12.56 -7.61
C TRP A 25 5.48 11.87 -8.95
N GLU A 26 6.46 12.34 -9.73
CA GLU A 26 6.84 11.74 -11.01
C GLU A 26 7.41 10.33 -10.80
N GLU A 27 8.25 10.13 -9.79
CA GLU A 27 8.77 8.80 -9.44
C GLU A 27 7.65 7.87 -8.99
N ILE A 28 6.66 8.35 -8.21
CA ILE A 28 5.52 7.55 -7.76
C ILE A 28 4.64 7.13 -8.94
N LEU A 29 4.34 8.06 -9.86
CA LEU A 29 3.46 7.81 -11.00
C LEU A 29 4.10 6.94 -12.09
N SER A 30 5.43 6.90 -12.14
CA SER A 30 6.20 6.04 -13.05
C SER A 30 6.47 4.64 -12.52
N LEU A 31 6.11 4.36 -11.26
CA LEU A 31 6.20 3.00 -10.73
C LEU A 31 5.38 2.03 -11.58
N PRO A 32 5.88 0.82 -11.85
CA PRO A 32 5.08 -0.21 -12.51
C PRO A 32 3.99 -0.65 -11.54
N VAL A 33 2.81 -0.04 -11.67
CA VAL A 33 1.63 -0.43 -10.90
C VAL A 33 0.91 -1.51 -11.69
N GLU A 34 0.83 -2.70 -11.11
CA GLU A 34 -0.09 -3.73 -11.59
C GLU A 34 -1.52 -3.17 -11.40
N ARG A 35 -2.14 -2.76 -12.51
CA ARG A 35 -3.49 -2.21 -12.50
C ARG A 35 -4.46 -3.35 -12.24
N ILE A 36 -4.80 -3.56 -10.98
CA ILE A 36 -5.87 -4.47 -10.60
C ILE A 36 -7.23 -3.84 -10.94
N SER A 37 -8.19 -4.68 -11.31
CA SER A 37 -9.56 -4.21 -11.54
C SER A 37 -10.18 -3.72 -10.23
N PRO A 38 -11.19 -2.82 -10.28
CA PRO A 38 -11.90 -2.38 -9.08
C PRO A 38 -12.48 -3.54 -8.25
N ASP A 39 -12.96 -4.59 -8.92
CA ASP A 39 -13.52 -5.77 -8.27
C ASP A 39 -12.44 -6.55 -7.50
N GLU A 40 -11.26 -6.69 -8.09
CA GLU A 40 -10.14 -7.36 -7.44
C GLU A 40 -9.57 -6.53 -6.28
N ALA A 41 -9.54 -5.20 -6.42
CA ALA A 41 -9.20 -4.29 -5.33
C ALA A 41 -10.17 -4.45 -4.15
N MET A 42 -11.49 -4.46 -4.41
CA MET A 42 -12.50 -4.67 -3.36
C MET A 42 -12.39 -6.05 -2.71
N LYS A 43 -12.09 -7.10 -3.49
CA LYS A 43 -11.86 -8.44 -2.96
C LYS A 43 -10.68 -8.48 -1.98
N ARG A 44 -9.53 -7.91 -2.37
CA ARG A 44 -8.33 -7.82 -1.50
C ARG A 44 -8.60 -7.02 -0.22
N ILE A 45 -9.35 -5.92 -0.32
CA ILE A 45 -9.76 -5.13 0.85
C ILE A 45 -10.64 -5.96 1.79
N LYS A 46 -11.62 -6.70 1.24
CA LYS A 46 -12.52 -7.54 2.03
C LYS A 46 -11.78 -8.67 2.75
N GLU A 47 -10.85 -9.34 2.06
CA GLU A 47 -10.00 -10.38 2.64
C GLU A 47 -9.13 -9.84 3.77
N ALA A 48 -8.50 -8.67 3.59
CA ALA A 48 -7.70 -8.01 4.62
C ALA A 48 -8.54 -7.59 5.85
N GLN A 49 -9.80 -7.24 5.66
CA GLN A 49 -10.72 -6.95 6.78
C GLN A 49 -11.16 -8.21 7.53
N MET A 50 -11.36 -9.34 6.83
CA MET A 50 -11.71 -10.61 7.46
C MET A 50 -10.54 -11.18 8.27
N ALA A 51 -9.30 -11.09 7.74
CA ALA A 51 -8.11 -11.50 8.46
C ALA A 51 -7.91 -10.76 9.79
N LYS A 52 -8.31 -9.47 9.87
CA LYS A 52 -8.24 -8.68 11.11
C LYS A 52 -9.35 -8.95 12.12
N LYS A 53 -10.43 -9.64 11.74
CA LYS A 53 -11.54 -10.00 12.64
C LYS A 53 -11.39 -11.39 13.25
N GLY A 54 -10.42 -12.19 12.77
CA GLY A 54 -10.14 -13.54 13.26
C GLY A 54 -8.99 -13.63 14.28
N GLU A 55 -8.31 -12.51 14.57
CA GLU A 55 -7.36 -12.33 15.70
C GLU A 55 -8.06 -11.61 16.86
#